data_AF-A0A9E1RKX2-F1
#
_entry.id   AF-A0A9E1RKX2-F1
#
_cell.length_a   1.000
_cell.length_b   1.000
_cell.length_c   1.000
_cell.angle_alpha   90.00
_cell.angle_beta   90.00
_cell.angle_gamma   90.00
#
_symmetry.space_group_name_H-M   'P 1'
#
loop_
_entity.id
_entity.type
_entity.pdbx_description
1 polymer ?
#
loop_
_entity_poly.entity_id
_entity_poly.type
_entity_poly.pdbx_seq_one_letter_code
_entity_poly.pdbx_strand_id
1 'polypeptide(L)'
;SYIKNKDNNDILTIIKSYHQELGANLSDKNIDSKILMITPSLKEKSKTTNDLITLSSYLITNDPIVISNELLDTFKQETDQYLTDTVNIIKNIKNWNIEEIEISIKAYVNKNNIKLFELAQPLRIILTGSNVSIGIYDIILSLGKNLVIDRVNNYLKN
;
A
#
# COMPACT_ATOMS: atom_id res chain seq x y z
N SER A 1 -1.24 10.21 -20.68
CA SER A 1 -2.62 10.40 -20.20
C SER A 1 -2.75 11.81 -19.67
N TYR A 2 -3.97 12.35 -19.55
CA TYR A 2 -4.23 13.63 -18.87
C TYR A 2 -3.61 13.67 -17.46
N ILE A 3 -3.62 12.54 -16.76
CA ILE A 3 -3.05 12.39 -15.41
C ILE A 3 -1.52 12.51 -15.40
N LYS A 4 -0.80 11.92 -16.36
CA LYS A 4 0.68 11.90 -16.38
C LYS A 4 1.30 13.31 -16.34
N ASN A 5 0.64 14.29 -16.95
CA ASN A 5 1.14 15.67 -17.08
C ASN A 5 0.50 16.63 -16.06
N LYS A 6 -0.37 16.14 -15.17
CA LYS A 6 -1.06 16.97 -14.18
C LYS A 6 -0.12 17.43 -13.07
N ASP A 7 -0.35 18.60 -12.49
CA ASP A 7 0.44 19.08 -11.34
C ASP A 7 0.26 18.16 -10.12
N ASN A 8 1.27 18.07 -9.27
CA ASN A 8 1.18 17.23 -8.07
C ASN A 8 0.13 17.76 -7.08
N ASN A 9 -0.02 19.09 -6.95
CA ASN A 9 -1.02 19.70 -6.08
C ASN A 9 -2.45 19.50 -6.63
N ASP A 10 -2.60 19.48 -7.95
CA ASP A 10 -3.89 19.13 -8.57
C ASP A 10 -4.29 17.69 -8.25
N ILE A 11 -3.36 16.73 -8.33
CA ILE A 11 -3.62 15.32 -7.97
C ILE A 11 -4.03 15.21 -6.50
N LEU A 12 -3.28 15.89 -5.63
CA LEU A 12 -3.59 15.94 -4.20
C LEU A 12 -5.00 16.49 -3.96
N THR A 13 -5.35 17.61 -4.61
CA THR A 13 -6.66 18.25 -4.49
C THR A 13 -7.78 17.33 -4.95
N ILE A 14 -7.60 16.65 -6.09
CA ILE A 14 -8.58 15.68 -6.64
C ILE A 14 -8.85 14.56 -5.63
N ILE A 15 -7.80 13.93 -5.11
CA ILE A 15 -7.93 12.80 -4.19
C ILE A 15 -8.64 13.22 -2.89
N LYS A 16 -8.24 14.35 -2.32
CA LYS A 16 -8.81 14.86 -1.07
C LYS A 16 -10.26 15.29 -1.23
N SER A 17 -10.57 16.08 -2.25
CA SER A 17 -11.92 16.59 -2.47
C SER A 17 -12.91 15.45 -2.67
N TYR A 18 -12.54 14.44 -3.48
CA TYR A 18 -13.37 13.25 -3.69
C TYR A 18 -13.73 12.54 -2.38
N HIS A 19 -12.74 12.28 -1.51
CA HIS A 19 -13.00 11.58 -0.25
C HIS A 19 -13.73 12.46 0.78
N GLN A 20 -13.48 13.79 0.78
CA GLN A 20 -14.22 14.73 1.62
C GLN A 20 -15.70 14.81 1.24
N GLU A 21 -16.02 14.78 -0.06
CA GLU A 21 -17.41 14.73 -0.55
C GLU A 21 -18.13 13.44 -0.11
N LEU A 22 -17.40 12.35 0.06
CA LEU A 22 -17.91 11.09 0.63
C LEU A 22 -17.96 11.08 2.17
N GLY A 23 -17.60 12.19 2.82
CA GLY A 23 -17.62 12.33 4.28
C GLY A 23 -16.39 11.77 5.00
N ALA A 24 -15.30 11.46 4.29
CA ALA A 24 -14.07 10.99 4.92
C ALA A 24 -13.41 12.08 5.77
N ASN A 25 -12.98 11.69 6.98
CA ASN A 25 -12.23 12.58 7.86
C ASN A 25 -10.72 12.52 7.55
N LEU A 26 -10.22 13.52 6.82
CA LEU A 26 -8.79 13.65 6.50
C LEU A 26 -7.97 14.25 7.65
N SER A 27 -8.11 13.69 8.86
CA SER A 27 -7.46 14.21 10.07
C SER A 27 -5.97 13.86 10.19
N ASP A 28 -5.47 12.92 9.38
CA ASP A 28 -4.04 12.63 9.32
C ASP A 28 -3.30 13.84 8.73
N LYS A 29 -2.57 14.55 9.60
CA LYS A 29 -1.76 15.72 9.23
C LYS A 29 -0.70 15.42 8.18
N ASN A 30 -0.33 14.15 8.01
CA ASN A 30 0.67 13.70 7.04
C ASN A 30 0.05 13.24 5.72
N ILE A 31 -1.28 13.28 5.54
CA ILE A 31 -1.94 12.73 4.35
C ILE A 31 -1.40 13.34 3.04
N ASP A 32 -1.15 14.65 3.02
CA ASP A 32 -0.61 15.34 1.85
C ASP A 32 0.77 14.79 1.49
N SER A 33 1.64 14.62 2.48
CA SER A 33 2.99 14.06 2.28
C SER A 33 2.95 12.61 1.77
N LYS A 34 2.02 11.79 2.29
CA LYS A 34 1.84 10.40 1.87
C LYS A 34 1.35 10.30 0.41
N ILE A 35 0.39 11.12 0.02
CA ILE A 35 -0.10 11.18 -1.37
C ILE A 35 0.98 11.68 -2.32
N LEU A 36 1.71 12.74 -1.93
CA LEU A 36 2.80 13.29 -2.75
C LEU A 36 3.93 12.27 -2.96
N MET A 37 4.27 11.50 -1.93
CA MET A 37 5.27 10.44 -1.99
C MET A 37 4.98 9.40 -3.08
N ILE A 38 3.71 9.02 -3.26
CA ILE A 38 3.30 8.01 -4.25
C ILE A 38 2.86 8.62 -5.60
N THR A 39 2.84 9.94 -5.73
CA THR A 39 2.38 10.63 -6.94
C THR A 39 3.11 10.19 -8.21
N PRO A 40 4.43 9.93 -8.22
CA PRO A 40 5.11 9.38 -9.40
C PRO A 40 4.47 8.06 -9.88
N SER A 41 4.23 7.13 -8.96
CA SER A 41 3.62 5.83 -9.25
C SER A 41 2.14 5.97 -9.64
N LEU A 42 1.40 6.89 -9.02
CA LEU A 42 0.03 7.21 -9.42
C LEU A 42 -0.03 7.73 -10.86
N LYS A 43 0.88 8.65 -11.25
CA LYS A 43 0.97 9.17 -12.63
C LYS A 43 1.33 8.11 -13.65
N GLU A 44 2.16 7.14 -13.28
CA GLU A 44 2.55 6.03 -14.15
C GLU A 44 1.38 5.06 -14.38
N LYS A 45 0.64 4.72 -13.31
CA LYS A 45 -0.40 3.68 -13.35
C LYS A 45 -1.79 4.20 -13.72
N SER A 46 -2.04 5.51 -13.63
CA SER A 46 -3.36 6.09 -13.86
C SER A 46 -3.55 6.65 -15.26
N LYS A 47 -4.68 6.30 -15.88
CA LYS A 47 -5.17 6.90 -17.13
C LYS A 47 -6.29 7.91 -16.87
N THR A 48 -7.08 7.67 -15.82
CA THR A 48 -8.26 8.45 -15.45
C THR A 48 -8.18 8.98 -14.02
N THR A 49 -9.10 9.89 -13.67
CA THR A 49 -9.28 10.34 -12.28
C THR A 49 -9.73 9.19 -11.38
N ASN A 50 -10.59 8.29 -11.86
CA ASN A 50 -11.02 7.13 -11.07
C ASN A 50 -9.87 6.19 -10.74
N ASP A 51 -8.87 6.06 -11.63
CA ASP A 51 -7.67 5.29 -11.34
C ASP A 51 -6.89 5.92 -10.17
N LEU A 52 -6.73 7.26 -10.16
CA LEU A 52 -6.07 7.97 -9.06
C LEU A 52 -6.75 7.71 -7.72
N ILE A 53 -8.07 7.84 -7.69
CA ILE A 53 -8.87 7.59 -6.48
C ILE A 53 -8.64 6.15 -6.02
N THR A 54 -8.94 5.18 -6.88
CA THR A 54 -8.83 3.74 -6.56
C THR A 54 -7.43 3.38 -6.06
N LEU A 55 -6.38 3.88 -6.71
CA LEU A 55 -4.99 3.57 -6.36
C LEU A 55 -4.48 4.28 -5.10
N SER A 56 -5.23 5.24 -4.53
CA SER A 56 -4.81 6.02 -3.35
C SER A 56 -5.77 5.92 -2.15
N SER A 57 -6.98 5.39 -2.32
CA SER A 57 -8.01 5.30 -1.26
C SER A 57 -7.52 4.59 0.01
N TYR A 58 -6.57 3.66 -0.11
CA TYR A 58 -5.98 2.95 1.03
C TYR A 58 -5.23 3.85 2.03
N LEU A 59 -4.86 5.08 1.62
CA LEU A 59 -4.22 6.09 2.47
C LEU A 59 -5.21 6.91 3.31
N ILE A 60 -6.50 6.86 2.99
CA ILE A 60 -7.51 7.76 3.55
C ILE A 60 -8.02 7.29 4.92
N THR A 61 -7.86 6.01 5.23
CA THR A 61 -8.25 5.43 6.51
C THR A 61 -7.05 4.78 7.21
N ASN A 62 -7.06 4.77 8.54
CA ASN A 62 -6.16 3.96 9.35
C ASN A 62 -6.84 2.68 9.88
N ASP A 63 -8.14 2.51 9.60
CA ASP A 63 -8.90 1.33 9.99
C ASP A 63 -8.36 0.07 9.28
N PRO A 64 -8.66 -1.12 9.82
CA PRO A 64 -8.46 -2.36 9.10
C PRO A 64 -9.09 -2.33 7.71
N ILE A 65 -8.35 -2.86 6.74
CA ILE A 65 -8.84 -3.01 5.38
C ILE A 65 -9.85 -4.16 5.33
N VAL A 66 -11.02 -3.88 4.78
CA VAL A 66 -12.00 -4.92 4.43
C VAL A 66 -11.55 -5.57 3.12
N ILE A 67 -11.38 -6.89 3.14
CA ILE A 67 -10.93 -7.69 2.00
C ILE A 67 -12.09 -8.58 1.56
N SER A 68 -12.37 -8.65 0.26
CA SER A 68 -13.40 -9.55 -0.26
C SER A 68 -12.94 -11.00 -0.21
N ASN A 69 -13.88 -11.93 -0.04
CA ASN A 69 -13.59 -13.37 -0.08
C ASN A 69 -12.90 -13.78 -1.39
N GLU A 70 -13.32 -13.20 -2.53
CA GLU A 70 -12.69 -13.44 -3.83
C GLU A 70 -11.18 -13.15 -3.84
N LEU A 71 -10.75 -12.08 -3.14
CA LEU A 71 -9.33 -11.76 -3.04
C LEU A 71 -8.60 -12.69 -2.07
N LEU A 72 -9.25 -13.07 -0.97
CA LEU A 72 -8.71 -14.04 -0.01
C LEU A 72 -8.54 -15.43 -0.63
N ASP A 73 -9.44 -15.84 -1.53
CA ASP A 73 -9.37 -17.12 -2.25
C ASP A 73 -8.13 -17.20 -3.17
N THR A 74 -7.46 -16.08 -3.46
CA THR A 74 -6.19 -16.06 -4.20
C THR A 74 -4.97 -16.40 -3.35
N PHE A 75 -5.12 -16.47 -2.02
CA PHE A 75 -4.01 -16.72 -1.11
C PHE A 75 -3.61 -18.20 -1.13
N LYS A 76 -2.32 -18.44 -0.91
CA LYS A 76 -1.75 -19.78 -0.87
C LYS A 76 -1.56 -20.22 0.57
N GLN A 77 -1.30 -21.51 0.77
CA GLN A 77 -1.05 -22.08 2.09
C GLN A 77 0.11 -21.38 2.83
N GLU A 78 1.11 -20.89 2.11
CA GLU A 78 2.28 -20.22 2.67
C GLU A 78 2.07 -18.73 2.96
N THR A 79 0.93 -18.14 2.57
CA THR A 79 0.69 -16.70 2.65
C THR A 79 0.83 -16.17 4.08
N ASP A 80 0.25 -16.84 5.07
CA ASP A 80 0.30 -16.38 6.47
C ASP A 80 1.73 -16.38 7.03
N GLN A 81 2.55 -17.36 6.61
CA GLN A 81 3.97 -17.41 6.97
C GLN A 81 4.73 -16.23 6.35
N TYR A 82 4.51 -15.94 5.06
CA TYR A 82 5.15 -14.82 4.37
C TYR A 82 4.81 -13.47 4.98
N LEU A 83 3.55 -13.31 5.42
CA LEU A 83 3.07 -12.11 6.09
C LEU A 83 3.67 -11.95 7.48
N THR A 84 3.74 -13.03 8.25
CA THR A 84 4.37 -13.06 9.57
C THR A 84 5.85 -12.67 9.48
N ASP A 85 6.58 -13.24 8.52
CA ASP A 85 7.98 -12.91 8.30
C ASP A 85 8.17 -11.46 7.86
N THR A 86 7.27 -10.96 6.99
CA THR A 86 7.29 -9.56 6.55
C THR A 86 7.13 -8.62 7.74
N VAL A 87 6.21 -8.89 8.66
CA VAL A 87 6.05 -8.09 9.89
C VAL A 87 7.35 -8.08 10.70
N ASN A 88 8.01 -9.22 10.85
CA ASN A 88 9.28 -9.31 11.58
C ASN A 88 10.40 -8.54 10.88
N ILE A 89 10.49 -8.59 9.56
CA ILE A 89 11.45 -7.83 8.77
C ILE A 89 11.19 -6.33 8.94
N ILE A 90 9.95 -5.90 8.72
CA ILE A 90 9.54 -4.50 8.82
C ILE A 90 9.83 -3.95 10.21
N LYS A 91 9.54 -4.69 11.29
CA LYS A 91 9.87 -4.30 12.67
C LYS A 91 11.35 -3.96 12.85
N ASN A 92 12.25 -4.65 12.16
CA ASN A 92 13.70 -4.50 12.32
C ASN A 92 14.34 -3.41 11.43
N ILE A 93 13.59 -2.81 10.48
CA ILE A 93 14.09 -1.69 9.66
C ILE A 93 14.35 -0.47 10.54
N LYS A 94 15.56 0.07 10.53
CA LYS A 94 15.93 1.20 11.40
C LYS A 94 15.56 2.53 10.76
N ASN A 95 15.90 2.71 9.48
CA ASN A 95 15.57 3.93 8.75
C ASN A 95 14.40 3.65 7.82
N TRP A 96 13.28 4.34 8.01
CA TRP A 96 12.09 4.14 7.21
C TRP A 96 12.20 4.87 5.86
N ASN A 97 12.94 4.28 4.92
CA ASN A 97 13.11 4.76 3.56
C ASN A 97 12.93 3.62 2.54
N ILE A 98 12.78 3.98 1.26
CA ILE A 98 12.47 3.00 0.21
C ILE A 98 13.59 1.99 0.01
N GLU A 99 14.85 2.44 0.14
CA GLU A 99 16.04 1.63 -0.06
C GLU A 99 16.13 0.50 0.97
N GLU A 100 15.98 0.80 2.27
CA GLU A 100 16.02 -0.20 3.33
C GLU A 100 14.84 -1.16 3.27
N ILE A 101 13.64 -0.67 2.92
CA ILE A 101 12.45 -1.52 2.70
C ILE A 101 12.72 -2.50 1.55
N GLU A 102 13.18 -1.99 0.41
CA GLU A 102 13.43 -2.81 -0.77
C GLU A 102 14.54 -3.84 -0.53
N ILE A 103 15.67 -3.43 0.06
CA ILE A 103 16.78 -4.33 0.41
C ILE A 103 16.31 -5.44 1.35
N SER A 104 15.56 -5.08 2.40
CA SER A 104 15.15 -6.05 3.42
C SER A 104 14.16 -7.07 2.86
N ILE A 105 13.18 -6.64 2.07
CA ILE A 105 12.19 -7.54 1.46
C ILE A 105 12.86 -8.40 0.38
N LYS A 106 13.74 -7.83 -0.46
CA LYS A 106 14.47 -8.60 -1.48
C LYS A 106 15.38 -9.65 -0.86
N ALA A 107 16.09 -9.31 0.22
CA ALA A 107 16.94 -10.27 0.93
C ALA A 107 16.13 -11.47 1.45
N TYR A 108 14.94 -11.23 1.99
CA TYR A 108 14.05 -12.29 2.46
C TYR A 108 13.57 -13.20 1.34
N VAL A 109 13.01 -12.65 0.26
CA VAL A 109 12.48 -13.47 -0.83
C VAL A 109 13.59 -14.27 -1.52
N ASN A 110 14.78 -13.68 -1.70
CA ASN A 110 15.93 -14.38 -2.27
C ASN A 110 16.44 -15.51 -1.36
N LYS A 111 16.57 -15.25 -0.05
CA LYS A 111 17.04 -16.25 0.92
C LYS A 111 16.14 -17.48 0.96
N ASN A 112 14.83 -17.30 0.78
CA ASN A 112 13.84 -18.37 0.88
C ASN A 112 13.38 -18.91 -0.49
N ASN A 113 14.02 -18.48 -1.60
CA ASN A 113 13.63 -18.83 -2.96
C ASN A 113 12.14 -18.54 -3.29
N ILE A 114 11.58 -17.49 -2.68
CA ILE A 114 10.21 -17.03 -2.92
C ILE A 114 10.23 -16.09 -4.11
N LYS A 115 9.27 -16.23 -5.04
CA LYS A 115 9.11 -15.20 -6.09
C LYS A 115 8.52 -13.95 -5.46
N LEU A 116 9.08 -12.77 -5.75
CA LEU A 116 8.59 -11.51 -5.18
C LEU A 116 7.07 -11.32 -5.35
N PHE A 117 6.51 -11.75 -6.48
CA PHE A 117 5.07 -11.69 -6.72
C PHE A 117 4.23 -12.47 -5.69
N GLU A 118 4.71 -13.63 -5.22
CA GLU A 118 4.01 -14.48 -4.25
C GLU A 118 3.91 -13.83 -2.87
N LEU A 119 4.86 -12.95 -2.53
CA LEU A 119 4.78 -12.11 -1.34
C LEU A 119 4.02 -10.80 -1.60
N ALA A 120 4.29 -10.15 -2.73
CA ALA A 120 3.79 -8.81 -3.02
C ALA A 120 2.28 -8.79 -3.27
N GLN A 121 1.70 -9.81 -3.90
CA GLN A 121 0.27 -9.90 -4.15
C GLN A 121 -0.55 -9.92 -2.84
N PRO A 122 -0.33 -10.84 -1.90
CA PRO A 122 -1.09 -10.86 -0.65
C PRO A 122 -0.84 -9.61 0.20
N LEU A 123 0.39 -9.10 0.25
CA LEU A 123 0.65 -7.82 0.93
C LEU A 123 -0.14 -6.66 0.32
N ARG A 124 -0.21 -6.54 -1.01
CA ARG A 124 -1.02 -5.49 -1.66
C ARG A 124 -2.48 -5.60 -1.26
N ILE A 125 -3.03 -6.81 -1.30
CA ILE A 125 -4.43 -7.05 -0.93
C ILE A 125 -4.67 -6.68 0.53
N ILE A 126 -3.82 -7.09 1.46
CA ILE A 126 -3.99 -6.78 2.88
C ILE A 126 -3.81 -5.29 3.18
N LEU A 127 -2.86 -4.64 2.51
CA LEU A 127 -2.55 -3.24 2.76
C LEU A 127 -3.50 -2.29 2.04
N THR A 128 -4.22 -2.72 1.00
CA THR A 128 -5.02 -1.82 0.16
C THR A 128 -6.45 -2.27 -0.11
N GLY A 129 -6.77 -3.54 0.11
CA GLY A 129 -8.07 -4.14 -0.18
C GLY A 129 -8.27 -4.45 -1.65
N SER A 130 -7.20 -4.38 -2.45
CA SER A 130 -7.25 -4.47 -3.91
C SER A 130 -6.09 -5.29 -4.47
N ASN A 131 -6.34 -5.98 -5.58
CA ASN A 131 -5.30 -6.60 -6.41
C ASN A 131 -4.70 -5.62 -7.45
N VAL A 132 -5.35 -4.49 -7.68
CA VAL A 132 -4.86 -3.37 -8.52
C VAL A 132 -4.26 -2.31 -7.60
N SER A 133 -2.95 -2.13 -7.70
CA SER A 133 -2.21 -1.22 -6.83
C SER A 133 -0.96 -0.65 -7.51
N ILE A 134 -0.34 0.32 -6.87
CA ILE A 134 1.02 0.79 -7.21
C ILE A 134 2.10 -0.23 -6.76
N GLY A 135 3.38 0.15 -6.87
CA GLY A 135 4.50 -0.66 -6.39
C GLY A 135 4.35 -1.04 -4.91
N ILE A 136 4.73 -2.27 -4.55
CA ILE A 136 4.59 -2.74 -3.15
C ILE A 136 5.45 -1.89 -2.20
N TYR A 137 6.64 -1.47 -2.63
CA TYR A 137 7.52 -0.64 -1.80
C TYR A 137 6.93 0.76 -1.56
N ASP A 138 6.28 1.37 -2.56
CA ASP A 138 5.58 2.65 -2.40
C ASP A 138 4.43 2.55 -1.39
N ILE A 139 3.67 1.44 -1.44
CA ILE A 139 2.58 1.17 -0.50
C ILE A 139 3.12 1.04 0.93
N ILE A 140 4.16 0.23 1.12
CA ILE A 140 4.78 0.03 2.45
C ILE A 140 5.31 1.37 2.96
N LEU A 141 6.07 2.08 2.14
CA LEU A 141 6.69 3.36 2.52
C LEU A 141 5.63 4.39 2.94
N SER A 142 4.61 4.60 2.11
CA SER A 142 3.58 5.63 2.32
C SER A 142 2.64 5.35 3.50
N LEU A 143 2.39 4.09 3.84
CA LEU A 143 1.62 3.74 5.03
C LEU A 143 2.39 3.99 6.33
N GLY A 144 3.71 3.86 6.27
CA GLY A 144 4.53 3.91 7.48
C GLY A 144 4.59 2.57 8.20
N LYS A 145 5.62 2.43 9.04
CA LYS A 145 5.97 1.17 9.71
C LYS A 145 4.83 0.58 10.53
N ASN A 146 4.22 1.39 11.39
CA ASN A 146 3.22 0.91 12.34
C ASN A 146 1.96 0.44 11.63
N LEU A 147 1.43 1.23 10.69
CA LEU A 147 0.19 0.91 9.99
C LEU A 147 0.33 -0.35 9.12
N VAL A 148 1.49 -0.56 8.49
CA VAL A 148 1.76 -1.82 7.77
C VAL A 148 1.72 -3.02 8.71
N ILE A 149 2.39 -2.93 9.86
CA ILE A 149 2.39 -4.00 10.88
C ILE A 149 0.97 -4.24 11.40
N ASP A 150 0.22 -3.18 11.71
CA ASP A 150 -1.12 -3.27 12.28
C ASP A 150 -2.10 -3.91 11.31
N ARG A 151 -2.10 -3.51 10.03
CA ARG A 151 -2.97 -4.11 9.00
C ARG A 151 -2.66 -5.59 8.79
N VAL A 152 -1.38 -5.96 8.71
CA VAL A 152 -1.00 -7.37 8.54
C VAL A 152 -1.37 -8.20 9.77
N ASN A 153 -1.07 -7.71 10.97
CA ASN A 153 -1.46 -8.41 12.21
C ASN A 153 -2.98 -8.50 12.38
N ASN A 154 -3.75 -7.51 11.91
CA ASN A 154 -5.20 -7.59 11.93
C ASN A 154 -5.71 -8.73 11.05
N TYR A 155 -5.17 -8.88 9.84
CA TYR A 155 -5.49 -10.01 8.99
C TYR A 155 -5.13 -11.35 9.65
N LEU A 156 -3.90 -11.49 10.18
CA LEU A 156 -3.43 -12.75 10.79
C LEU A 156 -4.15 -13.17 12.10
N LYS A 157 -4.93 -12.28 12.70
CA LYS A 157 -5.71 -12.57 13.93
C LYS A 157 -7.12 -13.08 13.65
N ASN A 158 -7.63 -12.87 12.44
CA ASN A 158 -8.95 -13.31 12.00
C ASN A 158 -8.85 -14.68 11.33
#